data_AF-A0A172WEV3-F1
#
_entry.id   AF-A0A172WEV3-F1
#
_cell.length_a   1.000
_cell.length_b   1.000
_cell.length_c   1.000
_cell.angle_alpha   90.00
_cell.angle_beta   90.00
_cell.angle_gamma   90.00
#
_symmetry.space_group_name_H-M   'P 1'
#
loop_
_entity.id
_entity.type
_entity.pdbx_description
1 polymer ?
#
loop_
_entity_poly.entity_id
_entity_poly.type
_entity_poly.pdbx_seq_one_letter_code
_entity_poly.pdbx_strand_id
1 'polypeptide(L)'
;MRFVTKNEAIRRAFLADLKREGIKFELHERLSYESFAGYLLEGTLEEIGAKIEVLNGADREALKEGFLSFKESLNHLLEHIKVGEHIESLIQEGPWMAELLDQLMKNGAIDYSDGVVKLKEDVDIMSLKFEFKFPFNLVHNPEGVEKVAKQFALTDLVPEYEFEILELDIAKINTLGKLASRYFPEDYLLRVYFALIGRAIVATEVLKAIGKEKVPEEDLINAFLKTSPMEIPTEKGMLVINFTRKALEETLRLLKKFGYIETKAGKVKKLKNLF
;
A
#
# COMPACT_ATOMS: atom_id res chain seq x y z
N MET A 1 3.93 -13.92 1.22
CA MET A 1 3.45 -13.60 2.59
C MET A 1 4.13 -12.32 3.04
N ARG A 2 3.64 -11.18 2.56
CA ARG A 2 4.34 -9.90 2.62
C ARG A 2 3.36 -8.78 2.91
N PHE A 3 3.76 -7.84 3.76
CA PHE A 3 3.12 -6.55 3.90
C PHE A 3 3.94 -5.49 3.17
N VAL A 4 3.30 -4.65 2.36
CA VAL A 4 3.95 -3.64 1.54
C VAL A 4 3.38 -2.28 1.86
N THR A 5 4.25 -1.28 2.07
CA THR A 5 3.85 0.11 2.25
C THR A 5 4.86 1.05 1.63
N LYS A 6 4.39 2.18 1.11
CA LYS A 6 5.22 3.30 0.67
C LYS A 6 5.30 4.42 1.71
N ASN A 7 4.52 4.28 2.79
CA ASN A 7 4.47 5.26 3.87
C ASN A 7 5.56 4.98 4.91
N GLU A 8 6.54 5.89 5.02
CA GLU A 8 7.67 5.80 5.95
C GLU A 8 7.23 5.78 7.43
N ALA A 9 6.15 6.49 7.79
CA ALA A 9 5.62 6.47 9.15
C ALA A 9 5.03 5.09 9.50
N ILE A 10 4.27 4.48 8.59
CA ILE A 10 3.76 3.11 8.75
C ILE A 10 4.93 2.14 8.84
N ARG A 11 5.94 2.25 7.96
CA ARG A 11 7.13 1.40 8.00
C ARG A 11 7.80 1.45 9.38
N ARG A 12 8.07 2.64 9.93
CA ARG A 12 8.72 2.80 11.24
C ARG A 12 7.89 2.19 12.38
N ALA A 13 6.60 2.51 12.42
CA ALA A 13 5.71 2.03 13.47
C ALA A 13 5.56 0.50 13.44
N PHE A 14 5.30 -0.06 12.25
CA PHE A 14 5.14 -1.50 12.07
C PHE A 14 6.45 -2.26 12.36
N LEU A 15 7.60 -1.73 11.91
CA LEU A 15 8.92 -2.30 12.22
C LEU A 15 9.17 -2.39 13.73
N ALA A 16 8.83 -1.34 14.47
CA ALA A 16 9.01 -1.31 15.92
C ALA A 16 8.12 -2.36 16.62
N ASP A 17 6.86 -2.49 16.19
CA ASP A 17 5.94 -3.49 16.73
C ASP A 17 6.40 -4.92 16.45
N LEU A 18 6.82 -5.22 15.22
CA LEU A 18 7.31 -6.56 14.86
C LEU A 18 8.51 -6.96 15.72
N LYS A 19 9.44 -6.02 15.96
CA LYS A 19 10.60 -6.23 16.84
C LYS A 19 10.18 -6.44 18.29
N ARG A 20 9.24 -5.62 18.80
CA ARG A 20 8.74 -5.74 20.19
C ARG A 20 8.10 -7.10 20.44
N GLU A 21 7.27 -7.58 19.52
CA GLU A 21 6.59 -8.88 19.65
C GLU A 21 7.46 -10.07 19.21
N GLY A 22 8.72 -9.82 18.80
CA GLY A 22 9.66 -10.85 18.38
C GLY A 22 9.16 -11.66 17.18
N ILE A 23 8.45 -11.03 16.25
CA ILE A 23 8.01 -11.65 15.00
C ILE A 23 9.21 -11.78 14.06
N LYS A 24 9.37 -12.95 13.43
CA LYS A 24 10.44 -13.16 12.44
C LYS A 24 10.04 -12.55 11.09
N PHE A 25 10.84 -11.64 10.57
CA PHE A 25 10.63 -11.02 9.25
C PHE A 25 11.95 -10.60 8.60
N GLU A 26 11.89 -10.31 7.31
CA GLU A 26 12.91 -9.56 6.56
C GLU A 26 12.28 -8.27 6.02
N LEU A 27 13.03 -7.18 6.08
CA LEU A 27 12.63 -5.91 5.50
C LEU A 27 13.46 -5.67 4.24
N HIS A 28 12.77 -5.52 3.11
CA HIS A 28 13.37 -5.14 1.84
C HIS A 28 12.90 -3.75 1.47
N GLU A 29 13.82 -2.93 1.00
CA GLU A 29 13.53 -1.61 0.45
C GLU A 29 13.86 -1.63 -1.04
N ARG A 30 12.92 -1.15 -1.85
CA ARG A 30 13.10 -1.05 -3.30
C ARG A 30 12.56 0.27 -3.81
N LEU A 31 13.16 0.78 -4.89
CA LEU A 31 12.57 1.88 -5.64
C LEU A 31 11.27 1.40 -6.29
N SER A 32 10.22 2.18 -6.10
CA SER A 32 8.89 1.98 -6.68
C SER A 32 8.40 3.31 -7.23
N TYR A 33 7.12 3.37 -7.58
CA TYR A 33 6.50 4.59 -8.08
C TYR A 33 5.04 4.69 -7.64
N GLU A 34 4.54 5.90 -7.45
CA GLU A 34 3.12 6.23 -7.46
C GLU A 34 2.82 7.02 -8.72
N SER A 35 1.72 6.70 -9.39
CA SER A 35 1.39 7.34 -10.65
C SER A 35 -0.06 7.79 -10.63
N PHE A 36 -0.27 9.03 -11.04
CA PHE A 36 -1.58 9.56 -11.37
C PHE A 36 -1.62 9.79 -12.87
N ALA A 37 -2.61 9.22 -13.55
CA ALA A 37 -2.88 9.50 -14.95
C ALA A 37 -4.31 10.00 -15.08
N GLY A 38 -4.50 11.06 -15.84
CA GLY A 38 -5.81 11.68 -15.97
C GLY A 38 -5.77 12.90 -16.86
N TYR A 39 -6.63 13.85 -16.52
CA TYR A 39 -6.79 15.09 -17.25
C TYR A 39 -6.59 16.29 -16.33
N LEU A 40 -6.27 17.42 -16.95
CA LEU A 40 -6.00 18.69 -16.30
C LEU A 40 -6.80 19.79 -16.99
N LEU A 41 -7.59 20.53 -16.21
CA LEU A 41 -8.19 21.79 -16.59
C LEU A 41 -7.37 22.92 -15.99
N GLU A 42 -6.91 23.83 -16.85
CA GLU A 42 -6.14 25.02 -16.46
C GLU A 42 -6.97 26.28 -16.72
N GLY A 43 -6.97 27.22 -15.78
CA GLY A 43 -7.66 28.51 -15.91
C GLY A 43 -7.97 29.14 -14.55
N THR A 44 -8.69 30.25 -14.54
CA THR A 44 -9.30 30.75 -13.29
C THR A 44 -10.35 29.77 -12.77
N LEU A 45 -10.75 29.92 -11.51
CA LEU A 45 -11.83 29.09 -10.95
C LEU A 45 -13.14 29.19 -11.78
N GLU A 46 -13.41 30.37 -12.35
CA GLU A 46 -14.55 30.60 -13.23
C GLU A 46 -14.38 29.87 -14.57
N GLU A 47 -13.21 30.00 -15.21
CA GLU A 47 -12.91 29.34 -16.48
C GLU A 47 -12.96 27.80 -16.37
N ILE A 48 -12.42 27.25 -15.27
CA ILE A 48 -12.47 25.80 -15.00
C ILE A 48 -13.91 25.36 -14.80
N GLY A 49 -14.69 26.09 -14.01
CA GLY A 49 -16.12 25.84 -13.82
C GLY A 49 -16.87 25.81 -15.15
N ALA A 50 -16.65 26.82 -16.00
CA ALA A 50 -17.26 26.89 -17.33
C ALA A 50 -16.87 25.72 -18.24
N LYS A 51 -15.60 25.27 -18.21
CA LYS A 51 -15.15 24.10 -18.97
C LYS A 51 -15.83 22.80 -18.51
N ILE A 52 -16.07 22.64 -17.20
CA ILE A 52 -16.80 21.49 -16.65
C ILE A 52 -18.26 21.49 -17.11
N GLU A 53 -18.91 22.66 -17.18
CA GLU A 53 -20.31 22.77 -17.60
C GLU A 53 -20.57 22.34 -19.05
N VAL A 54 -19.55 22.42 -19.92
CA VAL A 54 -19.62 22.00 -21.33
C VAL A 54 -19.51 20.47 -21.49
N LEU A 55 -19.09 19.75 -20.44
CA LEU A 55 -19.03 18.29 -20.44
C LEU A 55 -20.42 17.68 -20.25
N ASN A 56 -20.67 16.53 -20.88
CA ASN A 56 -21.99 15.89 -20.90
C ASN A 56 -22.05 14.64 -20.02
N GLY A 57 -23.22 14.37 -19.46
CA GLY A 57 -23.52 13.10 -18.80
C GLY A 57 -22.98 12.98 -17.36
N ALA A 58 -22.77 11.74 -16.91
CA ALA A 58 -22.32 11.43 -15.54
C ALA A 58 -20.94 12.02 -15.19
N ASP A 59 -20.10 12.24 -16.20
CA ASP A 59 -18.77 12.86 -16.06
C ASP A 59 -18.88 14.26 -15.43
N ARG A 60 -19.89 15.03 -15.82
CA ARG A 60 -20.07 16.42 -15.35
C ARG A 60 -20.35 16.48 -13.85
N GLU A 61 -21.22 15.63 -13.32
CA GLU A 61 -21.60 15.68 -11.90
C GLU A 61 -20.44 15.28 -11.00
N ALA A 62 -19.71 14.21 -11.36
CA ALA A 62 -18.51 13.82 -10.62
C ALA A 62 -17.41 14.89 -10.66
N LEU A 63 -17.22 15.54 -11.82
CA LEU A 63 -16.24 16.62 -11.96
C LEU A 63 -16.65 17.89 -11.21
N LYS A 64 -17.95 18.19 -11.13
CA LYS A 64 -18.47 19.30 -10.32
C LYS A 64 -18.23 19.08 -8.84
N GLU A 65 -18.51 17.87 -8.35
CA GLU A 65 -18.25 17.51 -6.95
C GLU A 65 -16.76 17.60 -6.63
N GLY A 66 -15.91 17.02 -7.49
CA GLY A 66 -14.45 17.13 -7.36
C GLY A 66 -13.95 18.57 -7.40
N PHE A 67 -14.50 19.41 -8.27
CA PHE A 67 -14.13 20.82 -8.37
C PHE A 67 -14.64 21.65 -7.19
N LEU A 68 -15.78 21.29 -6.61
CA LEU A 68 -16.27 21.90 -5.38
C LEU A 68 -15.32 21.60 -4.22
N SER A 69 -14.94 20.32 -4.06
CA SER A 69 -13.96 19.90 -3.05
C SER A 69 -12.61 20.61 -3.23
N PHE A 70 -12.13 20.76 -4.48
CA PHE A 70 -10.92 21.55 -4.77
C PHE A 70 -11.03 23.00 -4.27
N LYS A 71 -12.16 23.68 -4.50
CA LYS A 71 -12.39 25.05 -4.01
C LYS A 71 -12.46 25.11 -2.49
N GLU A 72 -13.05 24.12 -1.84
CA GLU A 72 -13.09 24.03 -0.37
C GLU A 72 -11.68 23.86 0.20
N SER A 73 -10.87 22.97 -0.37
CA SER A 73 -9.46 22.81 -0.02
C SER A 73 -8.65 24.11 -0.22
N LEU A 74 -8.87 24.81 -1.33
CA LEU A 74 -8.23 26.11 -1.57
C LEU A 74 -8.64 27.14 -0.52
N ASN A 75 -9.93 27.28 -0.22
CA ASN A 75 -10.41 28.22 0.79
C ASN A 75 -9.82 27.92 2.17
N HIS A 76 -9.78 26.65 2.55
CA HIS A 76 -9.17 26.21 3.81
C HIS A 76 -7.68 26.58 3.87
N LEU A 77 -6.91 26.34 2.81
CA LEU A 77 -5.52 26.78 2.75
C LEU A 77 -5.40 28.30 2.87
N LEU A 78 -6.21 29.06 2.13
CA LEU A 78 -6.22 30.52 2.14
C LEU A 78 -6.48 31.09 3.54
N GLU A 79 -7.38 30.47 4.31
CA GLU A 79 -7.67 30.87 5.70
C GLU A 79 -6.42 30.77 6.59
N HIS A 80 -5.65 29.69 6.48
CA HIS A 80 -4.40 29.52 7.23
C HIS A 80 -3.33 30.52 6.81
N ILE A 81 -3.06 30.66 5.51
CA ILE A 81 -1.97 31.52 5.05
C ILE A 81 -2.30 33.02 5.10
N LYS A 82 -3.57 33.40 5.29
CA LYS A 82 -3.95 34.80 5.49
C LYS A 82 -3.36 35.37 6.78
N VAL A 83 -3.31 34.59 7.85
CA VAL A 83 -2.67 34.96 9.12
C VAL A 83 -1.18 34.62 9.15
N GLY A 84 -0.74 33.72 8.26
CA GLY A 84 0.61 33.21 8.16
C GLY A 84 0.75 31.92 8.96
N GLU A 85 1.19 30.84 8.31
CA GLU A 85 1.28 29.50 8.90
C GLU A 85 2.62 28.85 8.56
N HIS A 86 3.14 28.00 9.45
CA HIS A 86 4.36 27.27 9.17
C HIS A 86 4.13 26.20 8.08
N ILE A 87 5.04 26.15 7.11
CA ILE A 87 4.93 25.23 5.97
C ILE A 87 4.90 23.76 6.41
N GLU A 88 5.61 23.42 7.48
CA GLU A 88 5.62 22.07 8.06
C GLU A 88 4.26 21.67 8.62
N SER A 89 3.51 22.61 9.23
CA SER A 89 2.16 22.38 9.73
C SER A 89 1.20 22.12 8.56
N LEU A 90 1.25 22.97 7.53
CA LEU A 90 0.38 22.85 6.35
C LEU A 90 0.59 21.51 5.63
N ILE A 91 1.83 21.10 5.39
CA ILE A 91 2.13 19.86 4.65
C ILE A 91 1.67 18.61 5.43
N GLN A 92 1.55 18.68 6.75
CA GLN A 92 1.05 17.54 7.56
C GLN A 92 -0.44 17.25 7.34
N GLU A 93 -1.24 18.22 6.88
CA GLU A 93 -2.67 18.01 6.61
C GLU A 93 -2.93 17.13 5.38
N GLY A 94 -1.95 17.02 4.48
CA GLY A 94 -1.95 16.05 3.40
C GLY A 94 -1.26 16.52 2.12
N PRO A 95 -1.02 15.61 1.16
CA PRO A 95 -0.32 15.91 -0.08
C PRO A 95 -0.97 17.02 -0.93
N TRP A 96 -2.30 17.17 -0.84
CA TRP A 96 -3.06 18.18 -1.55
C TRP A 96 -2.66 19.63 -1.17
N MET A 97 -2.17 19.85 0.06
CA MET A 97 -1.67 21.15 0.50
C MET A 97 -0.43 21.59 -0.27
N ALA A 98 0.51 20.66 -0.50
CA ALA A 98 1.73 20.96 -1.23
C ALA A 98 1.44 21.38 -2.68
N GLU A 99 0.47 20.73 -3.32
CA GLU A 99 0.04 21.07 -4.67
C GLU A 99 -0.58 22.47 -4.76
N LEU A 100 -1.51 22.81 -3.86
CA LEU A 100 -2.13 24.12 -3.85
C LEU A 100 -1.13 25.24 -3.51
N LEU A 101 -0.22 24.98 -2.57
CA LEU A 101 0.87 25.91 -2.24
C LEU A 101 1.79 26.17 -3.44
N ASP A 102 2.16 25.13 -4.19
CA ASP A 102 2.95 25.27 -5.42
C ASP A 102 2.21 26.10 -6.48
N GLN A 103 0.90 25.88 -6.66
CA GLN A 103 0.09 26.69 -7.57
C GLN A 103 0.02 28.16 -7.13
N LEU A 104 -0.19 28.44 -5.84
CA LEU A 104 -0.18 29.82 -5.30
C LEU A 104 1.20 30.47 -5.44
N MET A 105 2.28 29.72 -5.22
CA MET A 105 3.65 30.19 -5.41
C MET A 105 3.93 30.55 -6.87
N LYS A 106 3.52 29.70 -7.83
CA LYS A 106 3.63 29.96 -9.28
C LYS A 106 2.83 31.18 -9.73
N ASN A 107 1.70 31.44 -9.09
CA ASN A 107 0.92 32.67 -9.27
C ASN A 107 1.55 33.89 -8.60
N GLY A 108 2.64 33.72 -7.84
CA GLY A 108 3.26 34.79 -7.07
C GLY A 108 2.37 35.34 -5.95
N ALA A 109 1.38 34.56 -5.51
CA ALA A 109 0.35 34.98 -4.56
C ALA A 109 0.80 34.95 -3.10
N ILE A 110 1.90 34.26 -2.80
CA ILE A 110 2.40 34.03 -1.44
C ILE A 110 3.83 34.54 -1.27
N ASP A 111 4.15 34.94 -0.05
CA ASP A 111 5.49 35.17 0.45
C ASP A 111 5.91 34.02 1.35
N TYR A 112 7.19 33.64 1.26
CA TYR A 112 7.80 32.61 2.09
C TYR A 112 9.06 33.15 2.77
N SER A 113 9.05 33.19 4.09
CA SER A 113 10.18 33.66 4.91
C SER A 113 10.22 32.87 6.21
N ASP A 114 11.41 32.43 6.61
CA ASP A 114 11.65 31.74 7.89
C ASP A 114 10.70 30.55 8.16
N GLY A 115 10.36 29.80 7.11
CA GLY A 115 9.48 28.64 7.22
C GLY A 115 7.98 28.96 7.36
N VAL A 116 7.61 30.24 7.27
CA VAL A 116 6.22 30.72 7.31
C VAL A 116 5.78 31.11 5.91
N VAL A 117 4.60 30.65 5.51
CA VAL A 117 3.93 31.01 4.26
C VAL A 117 2.82 32.01 4.58
N LYS A 118 2.79 33.13 3.85
CA LYS A 118 1.73 34.15 3.99
C LYS A 118 1.19 34.61 2.65
N LEU A 119 -0.11 34.85 2.57
CA LEU A 119 -0.74 35.48 1.41
C LEU A 119 -0.31 36.96 1.30
N LYS A 120 0.02 37.42 0.09
CA LYS A 120 0.31 38.84 -0.18
C LYS A 120 -0.96 39.70 -0.09
N GLU A 121 -0.80 40.95 0.32
CA GLU A 121 -1.91 41.83 0.69
C GLU A 121 -2.84 42.20 -0.49
N ASP A 122 -2.32 42.32 -1.71
CA ASP A 122 -3.06 42.80 -2.90
C ASP A 122 -3.37 41.69 -3.93
N VAL A 123 -3.50 40.45 -3.49
CA VAL A 123 -3.77 39.32 -4.42
C VAL A 123 -5.26 39.15 -4.65
N ASP A 124 -5.68 39.30 -5.91
CA ASP A 124 -7.01 38.89 -6.35
C ASP A 124 -7.02 37.38 -6.64
N ILE A 125 -7.52 36.60 -5.68
CA ILE A 125 -7.66 35.13 -5.76
C ILE A 125 -8.46 34.69 -6.99
N MET A 126 -9.48 35.47 -7.40
CA MET A 126 -10.35 35.11 -8.53
C MET A 126 -9.63 35.21 -9.87
N SER A 127 -8.59 36.03 -9.94
CA SER A 127 -7.76 36.20 -11.14
C SER A 127 -6.66 35.15 -11.29
N LEU A 128 -6.40 34.35 -10.25
CA LEU A 128 -5.32 33.37 -10.24
C LEU A 128 -5.65 32.18 -11.14
N LYS A 129 -4.63 31.63 -11.78
CA LYS A 129 -4.76 30.43 -12.60
C LYS A 129 -4.45 29.19 -11.80
N PHE A 130 -5.38 28.25 -11.80
CA PHE A 130 -5.27 26.97 -11.13
C PHE A 130 -5.22 25.82 -12.13
N GLU A 131 -4.72 24.71 -11.64
CA GLU A 131 -4.69 23.41 -12.27
C GLU A 131 -5.62 22.47 -11.49
N PHE A 132 -6.76 22.10 -12.10
CA PHE A 132 -7.66 21.10 -11.57
C PHE A 132 -7.47 19.76 -12.28
N LYS A 133 -7.00 18.76 -11.53
CA LYS A 133 -6.65 17.43 -12.05
C LYS A 133 -7.70 16.40 -11.64
N PHE A 134 -8.04 15.50 -12.55
CA PHE A 134 -8.99 14.42 -12.29
C PHE A 134 -8.61 13.14 -13.04
N PRO A 135 -8.85 11.96 -12.45
CA PRO A 135 -8.34 10.71 -12.98
C PRO A 135 -9.14 10.24 -14.21
N PHE A 136 -8.49 9.48 -15.10
CA PHE A 136 -9.11 9.03 -16.36
C PHE A 136 -10.37 8.18 -16.17
N ASN A 137 -10.47 7.47 -15.03
CA ASN A 137 -11.59 6.58 -14.74
C ASN A 137 -12.91 7.31 -14.47
N LEU A 138 -12.88 8.64 -14.27
CA LEU A 138 -14.09 9.46 -14.19
C LEU A 138 -14.63 9.89 -15.55
N VAL A 139 -13.89 9.64 -16.63
CA VAL A 139 -14.23 10.12 -17.98
C VAL A 139 -14.77 8.96 -18.81
N HIS A 140 -16.07 9.02 -19.16
CA HIS A 140 -16.70 8.05 -20.04
C HIS A 140 -16.49 8.40 -21.52
N ASN A 141 -16.27 9.67 -21.85
CA ASN A 141 -15.95 10.12 -23.22
C ASN A 141 -14.61 10.90 -23.29
N PRO A 142 -13.48 10.19 -23.40
CA PRO A 142 -12.14 10.79 -23.53
C PRO A 142 -12.02 11.84 -24.64
N GLU A 143 -12.53 11.55 -25.84
CA GLU A 143 -12.44 12.46 -27.00
C GLU A 143 -13.18 13.78 -26.77
N GLY A 144 -14.26 13.76 -25.98
CA GLY A 144 -15.00 14.95 -25.60
C GLY A 144 -14.23 15.81 -24.60
N VAL A 145 -13.64 15.17 -23.58
CA VAL A 145 -12.86 15.84 -22.53
C VAL A 145 -11.57 16.45 -23.07
N GLU A 146 -10.89 15.76 -23.99
CA GLU A 146 -9.62 16.23 -24.60
C GLU A 146 -9.75 17.53 -25.42
N LYS A 147 -10.98 17.94 -25.76
CA LYS A 147 -11.23 19.24 -26.40
C LYS A 147 -11.06 20.42 -25.43
N VAL A 148 -11.21 20.19 -24.13
CA VAL A 148 -11.21 21.24 -23.10
C VAL A 148 -10.16 21.03 -22.01
N ALA A 149 -9.69 19.79 -21.83
CA ALA A 149 -8.69 19.39 -20.84
C ALA A 149 -7.43 18.81 -21.51
N LYS A 150 -6.28 18.99 -20.88
CA LYS A 150 -5.01 18.40 -21.30
C LYS A 150 -4.86 17.04 -20.60
N GLN A 151 -4.21 16.07 -21.25
CA GLN A 151 -3.77 14.87 -20.54
C GLN A 151 -2.68 15.23 -19.54
N PHE A 152 -2.73 14.60 -18.37
CA PHE A 152 -1.76 14.81 -17.29
C PHE A 152 -1.34 13.46 -16.72
N ALA A 153 -0.03 13.31 -16.56
CA ALA A 153 0.56 12.16 -15.88
C ALA A 153 1.58 12.66 -14.86
N LEU A 154 1.39 12.29 -13.60
CA LEU A 154 2.37 12.44 -12.53
C LEU A 154 2.94 11.06 -12.22
N THR A 155 4.25 10.99 -12.02
CA THR A 155 4.91 9.79 -11.56
C THR A 155 5.91 10.18 -10.48
N ASP A 156 5.60 9.81 -9.24
CA ASP A 156 6.45 10.01 -8.09
C ASP A 156 7.29 8.77 -7.88
N LEU A 157 8.62 8.91 -7.93
CA LEU A 157 9.54 7.83 -7.61
C LEU A 157 9.72 7.78 -6.09
N VAL A 158 9.14 6.76 -5.47
CA VAL A 158 9.09 6.63 -4.01
C VAL A 158 9.62 5.28 -3.56
N PRO A 159 10.24 5.20 -2.37
CA PRO A 159 10.62 3.91 -1.81
C PRO A 159 9.37 3.08 -1.48
N GLU A 160 9.49 1.78 -1.62
CA GLU A 160 8.51 0.81 -1.18
C GLU A 160 9.16 -0.19 -0.23
N TYR A 161 8.53 -0.37 0.92
CA TYR A 161 8.99 -1.19 2.01
C TYR A 161 8.20 -2.50 2.05
N GLU A 162 8.89 -3.62 1.84
CA GLU A 162 8.31 -4.96 1.86
C GLU A 162 8.76 -5.69 3.13
N PHE A 163 7.80 -6.02 3.99
CA PHE A 163 7.99 -6.88 5.16
C PHE A 163 7.66 -8.32 4.78
N GLU A 164 8.68 -9.11 4.48
CA GLU A 164 8.53 -10.54 4.27
C GLU A 164 8.46 -11.26 5.62
N ILE A 165 7.27 -11.78 5.95
CA ILE A 165 7.05 -12.46 7.22
C ILE A 165 7.55 -13.90 7.11
N LEU A 166 8.43 -14.27 8.04
CA LEU A 166 9.08 -15.59 8.11
C LEU A 166 8.55 -16.44 9.27
N GLU A 167 7.53 -15.97 9.98
CA GLU A 167 6.98 -16.68 11.13
C GLU A 167 6.24 -17.97 10.72
N LEU A 168 6.38 -19.00 11.56
CA LEU A 168 5.72 -20.30 11.48
C LEU A 168 4.96 -20.64 12.78
N ASP A 169 5.17 -19.88 13.85
CA ASP A 169 4.36 -19.97 15.08
C ASP A 169 2.97 -19.38 14.87
N ILE A 170 1.93 -20.23 14.93
CA ILE A 170 0.54 -19.80 14.78
C ILE A 170 0.15 -18.77 15.84
N ALA A 171 0.62 -18.89 17.09
CA ALA A 171 0.31 -17.91 18.13
C ALA A 171 0.91 -16.55 17.79
N LYS A 172 2.14 -16.51 17.27
CA LYS A 172 2.76 -15.27 16.81
C LYS A 172 2.13 -14.73 15.53
N ILE A 173 1.67 -15.59 14.62
CA ILE A 173 0.90 -15.17 13.44
C ILE A 173 -0.41 -14.50 13.86
N ASN A 174 -1.09 -15.01 14.89
CA ASN A 174 -2.28 -14.37 15.46
C ASN A 174 -1.96 -13.00 16.07
N THR A 175 -0.84 -12.89 16.81
CA THR A 175 -0.36 -11.59 17.33
C THR A 175 -0.07 -10.62 16.20
N LEU A 176 0.65 -11.07 15.16
CA LEU A 176 0.93 -10.29 13.96
C LEU A 176 -0.34 -9.77 13.30
N GLY A 177 -1.38 -10.61 13.19
CA GLY A 177 -2.68 -10.20 12.63
C GLY A 177 -3.28 -8.98 13.35
N LYS A 178 -3.23 -8.97 14.70
CA LYS A 178 -3.71 -7.85 15.53
C LYS A 178 -2.85 -6.59 15.39
N LEU A 179 -1.54 -6.73 15.20
CA LEU A 179 -0.66 -5.58 14.99
C LEU A 179 -0.92 -4.95 13.61
N ALA A 180 -0.94 -5.81 12.58
CA ALA A 180 -1.06 -5.39 11.19
C ALA A 180 -2.42 -4.76 10.87
N SER A 181 -3.49 -5.11 11.58
CA SER A 181 -4.81 -4.48 11.41
C SER A 181 -4.85 -2.99 11.72
N ARG A 182 -3.83 -2.44 12.40
CA ARG A 182 -3.71 -1.00 12.65
C ARG A 182 -3.15 -0.22 11.46
N TYR A 183 -2.56 -0.91 10.49
CA TYR A 183 -1.75 -0.31 9.44
C TYR A 183 -2.23 -0.66 8.04
N PHE A 184 -2.86 -1.83 7.87
CA PHE A 184 -3.22 -2.37 6.56
C PHE A 184 -4.73 -2.60 6.46
N PRO A 185 -5.32 -2.40 5.27
CA PRO A 185 -6.70 -2.77 4.99
C PRO A 185 -7.00 -4.23 5.35
N GLU A 186 -8.23 -4.49 5.80
CA GLU A 186 -8.64 -5.80 6.29
C GLU A 186 -8.55 -6.89 5.21
N ASP A 187 -8.95 -6.61 3.98
CA ASP A 187 -8.88 -7.56 2.87
C ASP A 187 -7.44 -7.98 2.56
N TYR A 188 -6.50 -7.03 2.60
CA TYR A 188 -5.08 -7.30 2.43
C TYR A 188 -4.51 -8.09 3.61
N LEU A 189 -4.85 -7.69 4.85
CA LEU A 189 -4.47 -8.38 6.07
C LEU A 189 -4.88 -9.85 6.06
N LEU A 190 -6.15 -10.13 5.74
CA LEU A 190 -6.70 -11.48 5.74
C LEU A 190 -5.97 -12.38 4.75
N ARG A 191 -5.65 -11.88 3.55
CA ARG A 191 -4.88 -12.63 2.54
C ARG A 191 -3.50 -13.04 3.06
N VAL A 192 -2.77 -12.11 3.68
CA VAL A 192 -1.43 -12.39 4.22
C VAL A 192 -1.52 -13.34 5.42
N TYR A 193 -2.49 -13.10 6.31
CA TYR A 193 -2.75 -13.91 7.49
C TYR A 193 -3.03 -15.37 7.13
N PHE A 194 -4.00 -15.64 6.25
CA PHE A 194 -4.32 -17.02 5.86
C PHE A 194 -3.19 -17.69 5.09
N ALA A 195 -2.42 -16.95 4.29
CA ALA A 195 -1.23 -17.50 3.65
C ALA A 195 -0.16 -17.93 4.70
N LEU A 196 0.02 -17.16 5.77
CA LEU A 196 0.94 -17.49 6.86
C LEU A 196 0.47 -18.70 7.65
N ILE A 197 -0.82 -18.75 8.01
CA ILE A 197 -1.43 -19.91 8.67
C ILE A 197 -1.26 -21.17 7.79
N GLY A 198 -1.57 -21.06 6.49
CA GLY A 198 -1.40 -22.16 5.54
C GLY A 198 0.04 -22.68 5.51
N ARG A 199 1.04 -21.79 5.41
CA ARG A 199 2.46 -22.20 5.46
C ARG A 199 2.83 -22.84 6.80
N ALA A 200 2.38 -22.29 7.92
CA ALA A 200 2.67 -22.84 9.25
C ALA A 200 2.13 -24.26 9.42
N ILE A 201 0.92 -24.51 8.91
CA ILE A 201 0.32 -25.85 8.94
C ILE A 201 1.08 -26.80 8.01
N VAL A 202 1.33 -26.42 6.76
CA VAL A 202 2.12 -27.26 5.84
C VAL A 202 3.49 -27.58 6.44
N ALA A 203 4.17 -26.60 7.03
CA ALA A 203 5.45 -26.81 7.71
C ALA A 203 5.33 -27.83 8.86
N THR A 204 4.26 -27.75 9.65
CA THR A 204 3.98 -28.69 10.75
C THR A 204 3.75 -30.10 10.23
N GLU A 205 2.94 -30.26 9.18
CA GLU A 205 2.63 -31.56 8.58
C GLU A 205 3.87 -32.17 7.90
N VAL A 206 4.70 -31.35 7.23
CA VAL A 206 6.01 -31.79 6.73
C VAL A 206 6.88 -32.35 7.85
N LEU A 207 6.99 -31.64 8.98
CA LEU A 207 7.77 -32.12 10.12
C LEU A 207 7.19 -33.39 10.73
N LYS A 208 5.87 -33.58 10.71
CA LYS A 208 5.23 -34.83 11.15
C LYS A 208 5.57 -35.99 10.20
N ALA A 209 5.45 -35.76 8.89
CA ALA A 209 5.73 -36.77 7.87
C ALA A 209 7.18 -37.26 7.86
N ILE A 210 8.16 -36.38 8.11
CA ILE A 210 9.59 -36.78 8.24
C ILE A 210 9.82 -37.68 9.46
N GLY A 211 9.05 -37.47 10.55
CA GLY A 211 9.14 -38.28 11.76
C GLY A 211 10.55 -38.29 12.38
N LYS A 212 11.06 -39.49 12.68
CA LYS A 212 12.42 -39.72 13.20
C LYS A 212 13.43 -40.14 12.13
N GLU A 213 12.96 -40.37 10.90
CA GLU A 213 13.76 -40.97 9.83
C GLU A 213 14.37 -39.92 8.91
N LYS A 214 15.25 -40.40 8.02
CA LYS A 214 15.79 -39.61 6.90
C LYS A 214 15.00 -39.96 5.65
N VAL A 215 14.29 -39.00 5.08
CA VAL A 215 13.43 -39.20 3.91
C VAL A 215 14.05 -38.49 2.70
N PRO A 216 14.07 -39.09 1.49
CA PRO A 216 14.46 -38.36 0.29
C PRO A 216 13.58 -37.13 0.06
N GLU A 217 14.21 -35.99 -0.24
CA GLU A 217 13.50 -34.70 -0.37
C GLU A 217 12.47 -34.73 -1.50
N GLU A 218 12.82 -35.30 -2.65
CA GLU A 218 11.90 -35.44 -3.79
C GLU A 218 10.70 -36.34 -3.49
N ASP A 219 10.90 -37.44 -2.75
CA ASP A 219 9.81 -38.33 -2.38
C ASP A 219 8.82 -37.63 -1.45
N LEU A 220 9.34 -36.86 -0.48
CA LEU A 220 8.55 -36.03 0.42
C LEU A 220 7.75 -34.97 -0.36
N ILE A 221 8.40 -34.25 -1.29
CA ILE A 221 7.73 -33.25 -2.12
C ILE A 221 6.62 -33.89 -2.96
N ASN A 222 6.92 -34.97 -3.66
CA ASN A 222 5.96 -35.67 -4.51
C ASN A 222 4.79 -36.25 -3.72
N ALA A 223 5.01 -36.73 -2.49
CA ALA A 223 3.95 -37.22 -1.63
C ALA A 223 2.97 -36.10 -1.26
N PHE A 224 3.47 -34.94 -0.82
CA PHE A 224 2.63 -33.79 -0.46
C PHE A 224 1.89 -33.21 -1.67
N LEU A 225 2.51 -33.19 -2.85
CA LEU A 225 1.83 -32.71 -4.07
C LEU A 225 0.66 -33.61 -4.49
N LYS A 226 0.76 -34.93 -4.27
CA LYS A 226 -0.35 -35.87 -4.54
C LYS A 226 -1.51 -35.71 -3.58
N THR A 227 -1.27 -35.15 -2.39
CA THR A 227 -2.29 -34.92 -1.36
C THR A 227 -2.77 -33.47 -1.33
N SER A 228 -2.47 -32.67 -2.35
CA SER A 228 -2.98 -31.30 -2.47
C SER A 228 -4.33 -31.29 -3.23
N PRO A 229 -5.33 -30.52 -2.79
CA PRO A 229 -5.37 -29.66 -1.60
C PRO A 229 -5.37 -30.42 -0.28
N MET A 230 -4.82 -29.80 0.76
CA MET A 230 -5.04 -30.23 2.14
C MET A 230 -6.28 -29.55 2.71
N GLU A 231 -7.24 -30.35 3.18
CA GLU A 231 -8.47 -29.87 3.80
C GLU A 231 -8.39 -30.05 5.31
N ILE A 232 -8.62 -28.95 6.05
CA ILE A 232 -8.51 -28.92 7.50
C ILE A 232 -9.85 -28.44 8.06
N PRO A 233 -10.60 -29.31 8.77
CA PRO A 233 -11.82 -28.88 9.44
C PRO A 233 -11.45 -27.94 10.59
N THR A 234 -12.22 -26.86 10.70
CA THR A 234 -12.17 -25.88 11.78
C THR A 234 -13.55 -25.83 12.44
N GLU A 235 -13.65 -25.26 13.64
CA GLU A 235 -14.93 -25.15 14.35
C GLU A 235 -16.03 -24.45 13.53
N LYS A 236 -15.66 -23.55 12.61
CA LYS A 236 -16.59 -22.72 11.83
C LYS A 236 -16.64 -23.04 10.34
N GLY A 237 -15.93 -24.06 9.88
CA GLY A 237 -15.86 -24.39 8.45
C GLY A 237 -14.60 -25.17 8.08
N MET A 238 -14.09 -24.97 6.87
CA MET A 238 -12.97 -25.73 6.33
C MET A 238 -11.89 -24.77 5.79
N LEU A 239 -10.64 -25.00 6.18
CA LEU A 239 -9.48 -24.36 5.58
C LEU A 239 -8.93 -25.27 4.48
N VAL A 240 -8.85 -24.76 3.26
CA VAL A 240 -8.30 -25.49 2.11
C VAL A 240 -6.97 -24.88 1.74
N ILE A 241 -5.89 -25.66 1.84
CA ILE A 241 -4.53 -25.22 1.54
C ILE A 241 -4.08 -25.88 0.23
N ASN A 242 -4.07 -25.08 -0.83
CA ASN A 242 -3.42 -25.42 -2.08
C ASN A 242 -1.96 -24.95 -2.06
N PHE A 243 -1.04 -25.79 -2.52
CA PHE A 243 0.37 -25.42 -2.63
C PHE A 243 1.00 -26.04 -3.87
N THR A 244 1.91 -25.29 -4.46
CA THR A 244 2.73 -25.74 -5.58
C THR A 244 4.02 -26.35 -5.08
N ARG A 245 4.76 -27.04 -5.96
CA ARG A 245 6.12 -27.53 -5.68
C ARG A 245 7.00 -26.43 -5.10
N LYS A 246 7.02 -25.26 -5.75
CA LYS A 246 7.80 -24.10 -5.32
C LYS A 246 7.44 -23.63 -3.90
N ALA A 247 6.15 -23.61 -3.55
CA ALA A 247 5.73 -23.21 -2.21
C ALA A 247 6.19 -24.21 -1.13
N LEU A 248 6.21 -25.50 -1.46
CA LEU A 248 6.69 -26.55 -0.55
C LEU A 248 8.22 -26.51 -0.40
N GLU A 249 8.95 -26.33 -1.50
CA GLU A 249 10.42 -26.14 -1.50
C GLU A 249 10.81 -24.91 -0.67
N GLU A 250 10.10 -23.79 -0.82
CA GLU A 250 10.30 -22.59 0.01
C GLU A 250 10.00 -22.85 1.50
N THR A 251 8.99 -23.67 1.79
CA THR A 251 8.69 -24.08 3.17
C THR A 251 9.81 -24.94 3.76
N LEU A 252 10.35 -25.89 3.00
CA LEU A 252 11.53 -26.68 3.39
C LEU A 252 12.76 -25.79 3.58
N ARG A 253 13.00 -24.84 2.67
CA ARG A 253 14.09 -23.85 2.78
C ARG A 253 13.97 -23.06 4.08
N LEU A 254 12.76 -22.63 4.44
CA LEU A 254 12.49 -21.90 5.67
C LEU A 254 12.70 -22.76 6.92
N LEU A 255 12.20 -24.00 6.91
CA LEU A 255 12.43 -24.98 7.98
C LEU A 255 13.93 -25.23 8.19
N LYS A 256 14.69 -25.37 7.11
CA LYS A 256 16.15 -25.54 7.15
C LYS A 256 16.84 -24.30 7.70
N LYS A 257 16.47 -23.11 7.21
CA LYS A 257 17.02 -21.81 7.67
C LYS A 257 16.86 -21.62 9.18
N PHE A 258 15.74 -22.07 9.76
CA PHE A 258 15.49 -21.98 11.20
C PHE A 258 15.89 -23.24 12.00
N GLY A 259 16.59 -24.18 11.37
CA GLY A 259 17.15 -25.37 12.02
C GLY A 259 16.09 -26.37 12.49
N TYR A 260 14.91 -26.41 11.88
CA TYR A 260 13.91 -27.46 12.13
C TYR A 260 14.25 -28.76 11.39
N ILE A 261 14.94 -28.65 10.25
CA ILE A 261 15.40 -29.77 9.44
C ILE A 261 16.87 -29.60 9.04
N GLU A 262 17.50 -30.71 8.69
CA GLU A 262 18.80 -30.78 8.03
C GLU A 262 18.65 -31.52 6.70
N THR A 263 19.28 -31.02 5.64
CA THR A 263 19.38 -31.73 4.35
C THR A 263 20.80 -32.21 4.13
N LYS A 264 21.00 -33.52 3.93
CA LYS A 264 22.28 -34.13 3.57
C LYS A 264 22.09 -35.19 2.49
N ALA A 265 22.88 -35.11 1.42
CA ALA A 265 22.84 -36.05 0.29
C ALA A 265 21.41 -36.29 -0.26
N GLY A 266 20.65 -35.22 -0.47
CA GLY A 266 19.26 -35.28 -0.98
C GLY A 266 18.23 -35.85 -0.01
N LYS A 267 18.61 -36.09 1.25
CA LYS A 267 17.69 -36.57 2.30
C LYS A 267 17.47 -35.49 3.35
N VAL A 268 16.23 -35.37 3.78
CA VAL A 268 15.77 -34.47 4.85
C VAL A 268 15.68 -35.25 6.15
N LYS A 269 16.21 -34.67 7.23
CA LYS A 269 16.10 -35.15 8.60
C LYS A 269 15.48 -34.08 9.47
N LYS A 270 14.49 -34.46 10.29
CA LYS A 270 13.95 -33.58 11.33
C LYS A 270 14.93 -33.42 12.49
N LEU A 271 15.09 -32.18 12.96
CA LEU A 271 15.89 -31.83 14.14
C LEU A 271 15.02 -31.53 15.36
N LYS A 272 13.88 -30.85 15.16
CA LYS A 272 12.94 -30.46 16.22
C LYS A 272 11.51 -30.26 15.67
N ASN A 273 10.52 -30.22 16.55
CA ASN A 273 9.13 -29.86 16.21
C ASN A 273 8.97 -28.35 16.05
N LEU A 274 7.90 -27.96 15.33
CA LEU A 274 7.28 -26.65 15.50
C LEU A 274 6.38 -26.75 16.74
N PHE A 275 6.90 -26.26 17.86
CA PHE A 275 6.27 -26.25 19.19
C PHE A 275 6.09 -27.64 19.82
#